data_AF-A0A3N7BZU1-F1
#
_entry.id   AF-A0A3N7BZU1-F1
#
_cell.length_a   1.000
_cell.length_b   1.000
_cell.length_c   1.000
_cell.angle_alpha   90.00
_cell.angle_beta   90.00
_cell.angle_gamma   90.00
#
_symmetry.space_group_name_H-M   'P 1'
#
loop_
_entity.id
_entity.type
_entity.pdbx_description
1 polymer ?
#
loop_
_entity_poly.entity_id
_entity_poly.type
_entity_poly.pdbx_seq_one_letter_code
_entity_poly.pdbx_strand_id
1 'polypeptide(L)' 'RDINFADLKGTIEEFLRVFFEKELAVRFRPSFFPFTEPSAEVDMECVMCSGKGCRVCKQTG' A
#
# COMPACT_ATOMS: atom_id res chain seq x y z
N ARG A 1 18.94 -11.86 9.78
CA ARG A 1 19.95 -11.21 8.92
C ARG A 1 19.65 -11.74 7.52
N ASP A 2 19.45 -10.87 6.54
CA ASP A 2 18.76 -11.09 5.25
C ASP A 2 17.31 -10.58 5.22
N ILE A 3 17.14 -9.28 5.47
CA ILE A 3 15.89 -8.56 5.16
C ILE A 3 16.04 -7.93 3.78
N ASN A 4 15.05 -8.14 2.92
CA ASN A 4 14.99 -7.62 1.57
C ASN A 4 13.69 -6.82 1.34
N PHE A 5 13.54 -6.23 0.16
CA PHE A 5 12.38 -5.38 -0.14
C PHE A 5 11.05 -6.16 -0.22
N ALA A 6 11.08 -7.45 -0.54
CA ALA A 6 9.88 -8.29 -0.52
C ALA A 6 9.35 -8.48 0.91
N ASP A 7 10.23 -8.54 1.92
CA ASP A 7 9.81 -8.59 3.32
C ASP A 7 9.07 -7.32 3.74
N LEU A 8 9.56 -6.15 3.28
CA LEU A 8 8.87 -4.88 3.50
C LEU A 8 7.50 -4.87 2.82
N LYS A 9 7.40 -5.32 1.57
CA LYS A 9 6.12 -5.40 0.85
C LYS A 9 5.11 -6.27 1.60
N GLY A 10 5.50 -7.49 1.95
CA GLY A 10 4.64 -8.42 2.67
C GLY A 10 4.22 -7.90 4.04
N THR A 11 5.13 -7.23 4.75
CA THR A 11 4.82 -6.62 6.06
C THR A 11 3.76 -5.53 5.93
N ILE A 12 3.88 -4.65 4.93
CA ILE A 12 2.92 -3.57 4.70
C ILE A 12 1.58 -4.10 4.18
N GLU A 13 1.59 -5.07 3.26
CA GLU A 13 0.38 -5.73 2.76
C GLU A 13 -0.39 -6.41 3.90
N GLU A 14 0.29 -7.18 4.73
CA GLU A 14 -0.31 -7.86 5.88
C GLU A 14 -0.87 -6.87 6.89
N PHE A 15 -0.10 -5.82 7.20
CA PHE A 15 -0.52 -4.77 8.12
C PHE A 15 -1.82 -4.12 7.66
N LEU A 16 -1.92 -3.74 6.38
CA LEU A 16 -3.12 -3.11 5.83
C LEU A 16 -4.31 -4.07 5.83
N ARG A 17 -4.09 -5.35 5.50
CA ARG A 17 -5.15 -6.38 5.55
C ARG A 17 -5.71 -6.55 6.96
N VAL A 18 -4.84 -6.70 7.95
CA VAL A 18 -5.25 -6.88 9.36
C VAL A 18 -5.89 -5.60 9.91
N PHE A 19 -5.32 -4.44 9.61
CA PHE A 19 -5.81 -3.16 10.12
C PHE A 19 -7.21 -2.80 9.60
N PHE A 20 -7.49 -3.07 8.33
CA PHE A 20 -8.78 -2.78 7.71
C PHE A 20 -9.73 -3.98 7.70
N GLU A 21 -9.29 -5.15 8.19
CA GLU A 21 -10.04 -6.40 8.21
C GLU A 21 -10.62 -6.78 6.83
N LYS A 22 -9.86 -6.50 5.76
CA LYS A 22 -10.27 -6.67 4.36
C LYS A 22 -9.10 -7.12 3.49
N GLU A 23 -9.40 -7.96 2.51
CA GLU A 23 -8.48 -8.20 1.40
C GLU A 23 -8.46 -6.95 0.51
N LEU A 24 -7.32 -6.25 0.48
CA LEU A 24 -7.16 -4.98 -0.21
C LEU A 24 -6.03 -5.10 -1.24
N ALA A 25 -6.25 -4.58 -2.44
CA ALA A 25 -5.16 -4.40 -3.39
C ALA A 25 -4.23 -3.28 -2.90
N VAL A 26 -2.93 -3.58 -2.83
CA VAL A 26 -1.88 -2.63 -2.43
C VAL A 26 -0.92 -2.42 -3.60
N ARG A 27 -0.51 -1.17 -3.81
CA ARG A 27 0.40 -0.78 -4.90
C ARG A 27 1.58 0.01 -4.36
N PHE A 28 2.79 -0.46 -4.65
CA PHE A 28 4.04 0.23 -4.34
C PHE A 28 4.49 1.06 -5.55
N ARG A 29 4.47 2.38 -5.43
CA ARG A 29 4.99 3.31 -6.45
C ARG A 29 6.42 3.71 -6.09
N PRO A 30 7.39 3.62 -7.00
CA PRO A 30 8.74 4.15 -6.76
C PRO A 30 8.67 5.62 -6.32
N SER A 31 9.40 5.95 -5.27
CA SER A 31 9.52 7.32 -4.76
C SER A 31 10.95 7.53 -4.22
N PHE A 32 11.22 8.69 -3.66
CA PHE A 32 12.53 9.03 -3.10
C PHE A 32 12.38 9.67 -1.74
N PHE A 33 13.04 9.09 -0.73
CA PHE A 33 13.20 9.68 0.59
C PHE A 33 14.68 9.68 0.96
N PRO A 34 15.24 10.78 1.50
CA PRO A 34 16.70 10.90 1.77
C PRO A 34 17.30 9.86 2.73
N PHE A 35 16.47 9.09 3.43
CA PHE A 35 16.87 8.16 4.49
C PHE A 35 16.59 6.68 4.15
N THR A 36 16.01 6.36 2.98
CA THR A 36 15.72 4.98 2.54
C THR A 36 16.10 4.78 1.07
N GLU A 37 16.69 3.62 0.75
CA GLU A 37 16.99 3.22 -0.62
C GLU A 37 16.92 1.68 -0.74
N PRO A 38 16.09 1.10 -1.63
CA PRO A 38 15.09 1.75 -2.48
C PRO A 38 13.90 2.31 -1.68
N SER A 39 13.21 3.30 -2.26
CA SER A 39 12.06 3.98 -1.65
C SER A 39 10.76 3.77 -2.43
N ALA A 40 9.63 3.69 -1.72
CA ALA A 40 8.31 3.59 -2.34
C ALA A 40 7.22 4.32 -1.55
N GLU A 41 6.29 4.93 -2.28
CA GLU A 41 4.97 5.30 -1.77
C GLU A 41 4.02 4.10 -1.85
N VAL A 42 3.08 4.01 -0.91
CA VAL A 42 2.12 2.91 -0.84
C VAL A 42 0.72 3.47 -1.05
N ASP A 43 0.06 3.02 -2.12
CA ASP A 43 -1.37 3.24 -2.33
C ASP A 43 -2.13 1.95 -1.98
N MET A 44 -3.39 2.10 -1.56
CA MET A 44 -4.29 0.97 -1.27
C MET A 44 -5.65 1.22 -1.94
N GLU A 45 -6.35 0.13 -2.27
CA GLU A 45 -7.74 0.20 -2.72
C GLU A 45 -8.61 0.96 -1.72
N CYS A 46 -9.51 1.82 -2.21
CA CYS A 46 -10.41 2.55 -1.32
C CYS A 46 -11.40 1.60 -0.64
N VAL A 47 -11.26 1.46 0.67
CA VAL A 47 -12.13 0.65 1.55
C VAL A 47 -13.60 1.04 1.53
N MET A 48 -13.92 2.25 1.04
CA MET A 48 -15.28 2.80 1.01
C MET A 48 -16.04 2.41 -0.26
N CYS A 49 -15.35 2.17 -1.37
CA CYS A 49 -15.98 1.86 -2.67
C CYS A 49 -15.43 0.63 -3.37
N SER A 50 -14.46 -0.07 -2.78
CA SER A 50 -13.84 -1.29 -3.32
C SER A 50 -13.35 -1.07 -4.76
N GLY A 51 -12.52 -0.04 -4.95
CA GLY A 51 -11.90 0.25 -6.25
C GLY A 51 -12.80 0.91 -7.29
N LYS A 52 -14.12 1.06 -7.04
CA LYS A 52 -15.05 1.65 -8.01
C LYS A 52 -14.87 3.15 -8.26
N GLY A 53 -14.14 3.84 -7.39
CA GLY A 53 -14.07 5.31 -7.36
C GLY A 53 -15.20 5.93 -6.52
N CYS A 54 -14.85 6.88 -5.67
CA CYS A 54 -15.80 7.68 -4.92
C CYS A 54 -15.21 9.04 -4.52
N ARG A 55 -15.98 9.85 -3.79
CA ARG A 55 -15.53 11.15 -3.27
C ARG A 55 -14.28 11.05 -2.39
N VAL A 56 -14.14 9.97 -1.62
CA VAL A 56 -13.02 9.78 -0.67
C VAL A 56 -11.70 9.59 -1.40
N CYS A 57 -11.65 8.68 -2.38
CA CYS A 57 -10.47 8.44 -3.20
C CYS A 57 -10.38 9.37 -4.43
N LYS A 58 -11.21 10.41 -4.52
CA LYS A 58 -11.27 11.32 -5.69
C LYS A 58 -11.40 10.58 -7.02
N GLN A 59 -12.22 9.52 -7.06
CA GLN A 59 -12.46 8.69 -8.23
C GLN A 59 -11.24 7.89 -8.75
N THR A 60 -10.18 7.73 -7.96
CA THR A 60 -8.98 6.98 -8.40
C THR A 60 -9.07 5.48 -8.18
N GLY A 61 -9.97 5.05 -7.28
CA GLY A 61 -10.14 3.64 -6.91
C GLY A 61 -9.67 3.36 -5.50
#